data_AF-A0A7S2JV01-F1
#
_entry.id   AF-A0A7S2JV01-F1
#
_cell.length_a   1.000
_cell.length_b   1.000
_cell.length_c   1.000
_cell.angle_alpha   90.00
_cell.angle_beta   90.00
_cell.angle_gamma   90.00
#
_symmetry.space_group_name_H-M   'P 1'
#
loop_
_entity.id
_entity.type
_entity.pdbx_description
1 polymer ?
#
loop_
_entity_poly.entity_id
_entity_poly.type
_entity_poly.pdbx_seq_one_letter_code
_entity_poly.pdbx_strand_id
1 'polypeptide(L)'
;TAELAQRFAEALGGTCLTWSDLQQQRSAQLAACAPLGDLTVGDLLDPRNRDPNYLRVEEVKHNAWYRYMAGDFMPAHEESSIWRKDCSLVTFHIDVHGCKDPQADGTGSPAHLTVGVGAMKQRLDDQDACPLGSEGLNQFVETLSNQLNDVLLREHGEKKLGHGELVEIAMPGKGQDMRFCGVCKERDRCTQTQVAVLHVGFTLAIQLEISKTLRARLVKDALLLRRFVDALRLAWQ
;
A
#
# COMPACT_ATOMS: atom_id res chain seq x y z
N THR A 1 -6.50 -0.85 -9.64
CA THR A 1 -5.91 -0.96 -8.30
C THR A 1 -6.69 -1.92 -7.44
N ALA A 2 -8.02 -1.78 -7.33
CA ALA A 2 -8.86 -2.75 -6.60
C ALA A 2 -8.65 -4.21 -7.05
N GLU A 3 -8.69 -4.47 -8.36
CA GLU A 3 -8.38 -5.80 -8.93
C GLU A 3 -7.00 -6.33 -8.49
N LEU A 4 -5.97 -5.47 -8.46
CA LEU A 4 -4.63 -5.87 -8.03
C LEU A 4 -4.59 -6.19 -6.53
N ALA A 5 -5.25 -5.39 -5.70
CA ALA A 5 -5.35 -5.64 -4.27
C ALA A 5 -6.09 -6.96 -3.98
N GLN A 6 -7.14 -7.27 -4.75
CA GLN A 6 -7.87 -8.54 -4.63
C GLN A 6 -6.97 -9.72 -4.99
N ARG A 7 -6.23 -9.64 -6.10
CA ARG A 7 -5.30 -10.69 -6.50
C ARG A 7 -4.13 -10.87 -5.52
N PHE A 8 -3.66 -9.80 -4.87
CA PHE A 8 -2.71 -9.91 -3.76
C PHE A 8 -3.31 -10.67 -2.58
N ALA A 9 -4.52 -10.33 -2.16
CA ALA A 9 -5.20 -11.00 -1.06
C ALA A 9 -5.39 -12.50 -1.33
N GLU A 10 -5.88 -12.86 -2.52
CA GLU A 10 -6.04 -14.26 -2.94
C GLU A 10 -4.70 -15.01 -2.92
N ALA A 11 -3.65 -14.41 -3.48
CA ALA A 11 -2.34 -15.05 -3.58
C ALA A 11 -1.61 -15.15 -2.21
N LEU A 12 -1.88 -14.23 -1.28
CA LEU A 12 -1.36 -14.24 0.09
C LEU A 12 -2.20 -15.10 1.04
N GLY A 13 -3.43 -15.47 0.65
CA GLY A 13 -4.40 -16.10 1.56
C GLY A 13 -4.97 -15.12 2.60
N GLY A 14 -5.00 -13.83 2.28
CA GLY A 14 -5.52 -12.76 3.13
C GLY A 14 -6.89 -12.26 2.69
N THR A 15 -7.35 -11.16 3.29
CA THR A 15 -8.58 -10.46 2.93
C THR A 15 -8.30 -9.15 2.21
N CYS A 16 -9.25 -8.72 1.38
CA CYS A 16 -9.15 -7.50 0.62
C CYS A 16 -10.25 -6.51 1.03
N LEU A 17 -9.86 -5.27 1.32
CA LEU A 17 -10.79 -4.17 1.54
C LEU A 17 -10.64 -3.17 0.40
N THR A 18 -11.70 -2.96 -0.37
CA THR A 18 -11.73 -2.01 -1.49
C THR A 18 -13.05 -1.24 -1.52
N TRP A 19 -13.08 -0.18 -2.32
CA TRP A 19 -14.32 0.49 -2.70
C TRP A 19 -15.29 -0.51 -3.36
N SER A 20 -16.59 -0.38 -3.09
CA SER A 20 -17.59 -1.22 -3.76
C SER A 20 -17.59 -1.00 -5.29
N ASP A 21 -18.05 -2.00 -6.05
CA ASP A 21 -18.15 -1.91 -7.53
C ASP A 21 -18.89 -0.66 -7.98
N LEU A 22 -19.98 -0.31 -7.30
CA LEU A 22 -20.75 0.90 -7.59
C LEU A 22 -19.92 2.17 -7.42
N GLN A 23 -19.10 2.24 -6.37
CA GLN A 23 -18.23 3.39 -6.10
C GLN A 23 -17.09 3.45 -7.12
N GLN A 24 -16.51 2.31 -7.49
CA GLN A 24 -15.50 2.22 -8.53
C GLN A 24 -16.06 2.66 -9.90
N GLN A 25 -17.27 2.23 -10.25
CA GLN A 25 -17.96 2.61 -11.49
C GLN A 25 -18.25 4.12 -11.54
N ARG A 26 -18.74 4.70 -10.44
CA ARG A 26 -19.00 6.15 -10.35
C ARG A 26 -17.72 6.97 -10.57
N SER A 27 -16.63 6.59 -9.90
CA SER A 27 -15.32 7.23 -10.13
C SER A 27 -14.83 7.06 -11.58
N ALA A 28 -15.04 5.90 -12.21
CA ALA A 28 -14.67 5.69 -13.61
C ALA A 28 -15.52 6.56 -14.57
N GLN A 29 -16.82 6.72 -14.31
CA GLN A 29 -17.70 7.60 -15.09
C GLN A 29 -17.30 9.07 -14.96
N LEU A 30 -17.02 9.54 -13.74
CA LEU A 30 -16.52 10.89 -13.51
C LEU A 30 -15.18 11.13 -14.23
N ALA A 31 -14.26 10.17 -14.18
CA ALA A 31 -13.01 10.20 -14.91
C ALA A 31 -13.20 10.29 -16.44
N ALA A 32 -14.20 9.58 -16.98
CA ALA A 32 -14.52 9.61 -18.41
C ALA A 32 -15.20 10.91 -18.87
N CYS A 33 -15.94 11.58 -17.98
CA CYS A 33 -16.64 12.84 -18.27
C CYS A 33 -15.79 14.09 -18.00
N ALA A 34 -14.64 13.95 -17.33
CA ALA A 34 -13.79 15.09 -17.05
C ALA A 34 -13.18 15.65 -18.33
N PRO A 35 -13.10 16.99 -18.47
CA PRO A 35 -12.41 17.60 -19.60
C PRO A 35 -10.96 17.10 -19.64
N LEU A 36 -10.46 16.85 -20.86
CA LEU A 36 -9.05 16.57 -21.13
C LEU A 36 -8.21 17.78 -20.69
N GLY A 37 -7.86 17.85 -19.42
CA GLY A 37 -7.14 18.96 -18.78
C GLY A 37 -6.39 18.48 -17.54
N ASP A 38 -5.93 19.41 -16.70
CA ASP A 38 -5.03 19.18 -15.55
C ASP A 38 -5.61 18.35 -14.38
N LEU A 39 -6.85 17.88 -14.49
CA LEU A 39 -7.48 17.06 -13.44
C LEU A 39 -6.90 15.64 -13.48
N THR A 40 -6.38 15.18 -12.35
CA THR A 40 -5.99 13.79 -12.18
C THR A 40 -7.19 12.92 -11.83
N VAL A 41 -7.12 11.61 -12.08
CA VAL A 41 -8.18 10.66 -11.69
C VAL A 41 -8.49 10.72 -10.18
N GLY A 42 -7.52 11.13 -9.34
CA GLY A 42 -7.72 11.36 -7.90
C GLY A 42 -8.57 12.59 -7.58
N ASP A 43 -8.59 13.60 -8.47
CA ASP A 43 -9.42 14.81 -8.31
C ASP A 43 -10.89 14.56 -8.70
N LEU A 44 -11.19 13.38 -9.24
CA LEU A 44 -12.47 12.98 -9.82
C LEU A 44 -13.16 11.86 -9.01
N LEU A 45 -12.81 11.74 -7.72
CA LEU A 45 -13.53 10.88 -6.80
C LEU A 45 -14.92 11.46 -6.53
N ASP A 46 -15.93 10.60 -6.48
CA ASP A 46 -17.26 10.99 -6.01
C ASP A 46 -17.10 11.63 -4.61
N PRO A 47 -17.62 12.82 -4.32
CA PRO A 47 -17.45 13.45 -3.00
C PRO A 47 -18.07 12.64 -1.85
N ARG A 48 -18.94 11.68 -2.15
CA ARG A 48 -19.47 10.69 -1.19
C ARG A 48 -18.46 9.57 -0.90
N ASN A 49 -17.50 9.37 -1.79
CA ASN A 49 -16.37 8.48 -1.61
C ASN A 49 -15.32 9.18 -0.74
N ARG A 50 -15.54 9.12 0.58
CA ARG A 50 -14.57 9.59 1.57
C ARG A 50 -13.27 8.78 1.50
N ASP A 51 -12.17 9.44 1.15
CA ASP A 51 -10.83 8.85 1.16
C ASP A 51 -10.56 8.17 2.52
N PRO A 52 -10.17 6.88 2.54
CA PRO A 52 -9.77 6.22 3.76
C PRO A 52 -8.44 6.76 4.34
N ASN A 53 -7.69 7.55 3.57
CA ASN A 53 -6.50 8.28 4.02
C ASN A 53 -6.84 9.69 4.52
N TYR A 54 -5.89 10.26 5.28
CA TYR A 54 -5.94 11.61 5.83
C TYR A 54 -7.14 11.87 6.76
N LEU A 55 -7.67 10.80 7.39
CA LEU A 55 -8.70 10.89 8.41
C LEU A 55 -8.16 11.63 9.62
N ARG A 56 -8.96 12.48 10.26
CA ARG A 56 -8.56 13.00 11.57
C ARG A 56 -8.54 11.88 12.59
N VAL A 57 -7.66 11.97 13.58
CA VAL A 57 -7.56 10.98 14.68
C VAL A 57 -8.91 10.73 15.35
N GLU A 58 -9.72 11.78 15.55
CA GLU A 58 -11.07 11.70 16.13
C GLU A 58 -12.08 10.94 15.24
N GLU A 59 -11.84 10.87 13.93
CA GLU A 59 -12.72 10.25 12.95
C GLU A 59 -12.41 8.76 12.72
N VAL A 60 -11.20 8.32 13.10
CA VAL A 60 -10.71 6.96 12.84
C VAL A 60 -11.70 5.90 13.33
N LYS A 61 -12.15 5.99 14.59
CA LYS A 61 -13.05 4.98 15.20
C LYS A 61 -14.42 4.86 14.51
N HIS A 62 -14.85 5.91 13.81
CA HIS A 62 -16.13 5.95 13.10
C HIS A 62 -16.00 5.62 11.62
N ASN A 63 -14.77 5.53 11.11
CA ASN A 63 -14.51 5.22 9.71
C ASN A 63 -14.80 3.74 9.41
N ALA A 64 -15.53 3.48 8.32
CA ALA A 64 -15.91 2.11 7.93
C ALA A 64 -14.70 1.20 7.67
N TRP A 65 -13.61 1.73 7.12
CA TRP A 65 -12.40 0.96 6.86
C TRP A 65 -11.67 0.57 8.14
N TYR A 66 -11.56 1.51 9.09
CA TYR A 66 -11.05 1.19 10.43
C TYR A 66 -11.88 0.08 11.07
N ARG A 67 -13.20 0.21 11.07
CA ARG A 67 -14.11 -0.76 11.68
C ARG A 67 -14.02 -2.13 11.01
N TYR A 68 -13.81 -2.19 9.70
CA TYR A 68 -13.56 -3.46 8.99
C TYR A 68 -12.20 -4.07 9.38
N MET A 69 -11.11 -3.29 9.36
CA MET A 69 -9.80 -3.74 9.82
C MET A 69 -9.81 -4.18 11.29
N ALA A 70 -10.62 -3.50 12.10
CA ALA A 70 -10.86 -3.79 13.49
C ALA A 70 -11.89 -4.92 13.70
N GLY A 71 -12.40 -5.56 12.65
CA GLY A 71 -13.32 -6.70 12.77
C GLY A 71 -14.72 -6.39 13.32
N ASP A 72 -15.12 -5.11 13.41
CA ASP A 72 -16.43 -4.69 13.93
C ASP A 72 -17.60 -4.99 12.97
N PHE A 73 -17.30 -5.20 11.68
CA PHE A 73 -18.30 -5.34 10.60
C PHE A 73 -18.03 -6.55 9.69
N MET A 74 -17.61 -7.68 10.27
CA MET A 74 -17.43 -8.90 9.48
C MET A 74 -18.79 -9.58 9.22
N PRO A 75 -19.15 -9.89 7.95
CA PRO A 75 -20.30 -10.72 7.65
C PRO A 75 -20.17 -12.10 8.32
N ALA A 76 -21.27 -12.65 8.83
CA ALA A 76 -21.28 -13.94 9.56
C ALA A 76 -20.75 -15.15 8.76
N HIS A 77 -20.55 -15.02 7.45
CA HIS A 77 -19.97 -16.05 6.59
C HIS A 77 -18.44 -15.97 6.43
N GLU A 78 -17.80 -14.89 6.93
CA GLU A 78 -16.35 -14.78 7.06
C GLU A 78 -15.92 -15.21 8.48
N GLU A 79 -16.32 -16.43 8.90
CA GLU A 79 -15.92 -17.05 10.19
C GLU A 79 -14.39 -17.21 10.36
N SER A 80 -13.62 -16.82 9.33
CA SER A 80 -12.18 -16.98 9.16
C SER A 80 -11.33 -15.73 9.44
N SER A 81 -11.78 -14.75 10.23
CA SER A 81 -10.86 -13.76 10.81
C SER A 81 -10.01 -14.39 11.93
N ILE A 82 -9.24 -15.40 11.53
CA ILE A 82 -8.28 -16.17 12.32
C ILE A 82 -7.23 -15.23 12.93
N TRP A 83 -6.93 -14.10 12.27
CA TRP A 83 -5.86 -13.18 12.67
C TRP A 83 -6.09 -12.43 13.99
N ARG A 84 -7.32 -12.40 14.55
CA ARG A 84 -7.57 -11.80 15.88
C ARG A 84 -7.83 -12.79 17.00
N LYS A 85 -8.21 -14.04 16.68
CA LYS A 85 -8.43 -15.07 17.71
C LYS A 85 -7.13 -15.51 18.37
N ASP A 86 -6.01 -15.31 17.68
CA ASP A 86 -4.68 -15.60 18.19
C ASP A 86 -3.81 -14.34 18.14
N CYS A 87 -3.72 -13.63 19.27
CA CYS A 87 -2.90 -12.43 19.43
C CYS A 87 -1.39 -12.69 19.26
N SER A 88 -0.96 -13.94 19.04
CA SER A 88 0.43 -14.30 18.75
C SER A 88 0.80 -14.19 17.26
N LEU A 89 -0.19 -14.07 16.36
CA LEU A 89 0.07 -14.04 14.92
C LEU A 89 0.53 -12.64 14.46
N VAL A 90 1.68 -12.60 13.78
CA VAL A 90 2.15 -11.40 13.08
C VAL A 90 1.13 -11.02 12.01
N THR A 91 0.69 -9.77 12.04
CA THR A 91 -0.30 -9.25 11.07
C THR A 91 0.35 -8.27 10.11
N PHE A 92 -0.02 -8.35 8.82
CA PHE A 92 0.56 -7.53 7.77
C PHE A 92 -0.52 -6.84 6.94
N HIS A 93 -0.48 -5.51 6.91
CA HIS A 93 -1.34 -4.68 6.09
C HIS A 93 -0.59 -4.15 4.87
N ILE A 94 -1.22 -4.21 3.69
CA ILE A 94 -0.67 -3.69 2.44
C ILE A 94 -1.68 -2.72 1.84
N ASP A 95 -1.33 -1.43 1.86
CA ASP A 95 -2.14 -0.38 1.27
C ASP A 95 -1.69 -0.15 -0.18
N VAL A 96 -2.55 -0.43 -1.16
CA VAL A 96 -2.17 -0.44 -2.58
C VAL A 96 -2.70 0.80 -3.29
N HIS A 97 -1.78 1.61 -3.81
CA HIS A 97 -2.02 2.83 -4.56
C HIS A 97 -1.48 2.73 -5.98
N GLY A 98 -1.93 3.67 -6.82
CA GLY A 98 -1.44 3.82 -8.18
C GLY A 98 -0.75 5.16 -8.36
N CYS A 99 0.49 5.12 -8.85
CA CYS A 99 1.25 6.33 -9.19
C CYS A 99 1.40 6.48 -10.71
N LYS A 100 1.94 7.63 -11.13
CA LYS A 100 2.31 7.89 -12.53
C LYS A 100 3.50 7.00 -12.92
N ASP A 101 3.65 6.70 -14.21
CA ASP A 101 4.85 6.03 -14.69
C ASP A 101 6.08 6.95 -14.58
N PRO A 102 7.29 6.40 -14.36
CA PRO A 102 8.54 7.15 -14.46
C PRO A 102 8.64 7.91 -15.79
N GLN A 103 9.19 9.13 -15.75
CA GLN A 103 9.31 9.95 -16.96
C GLN A 103 10.46 9.44 -17.85
N ALA A 104 10.20 9.36 -19.16
CA ALA A 104 11.13 8.78 -20.13
C ALA A 104 12.37 9.67 -20.40
N ASP A 105 12.29 10.96 -20.07
CA ASP A 105 13.38 11.93 -20.16
C ASP A 105 14.35 11.85 -18.96
N GLY A 106 14.08 10.96 -18.00
CA GLY A 106 14.90 10.77 -16.81
C GLY A 106 14.73 11.87 -15.76
N THR A 107 13.76 12.77 -15.90
CA THR A 107 13.45 13.74 -14.83
C THR A 107 12.55 13.07 -13.79
N GLY A 108 13.05 12.87 -12.57
CA GLY A 108 12.32 12.25 -11.46
C GLY A 108 12.80 10.84 -11.10
N SER A 109 12.06 10.17 -10.21
CA SER A 109 12.41 8.81 -9.76
C SER A 109 12.21 7.79 -10.89
N PRO A 110 13.19 6.91 -11.16
CA PRO A 110 13.06 5.83 -12.14
C PRO A 110 12.20 4.67 -11.62
N ALA A 111 11.80 4.70 -10.34
CA ALA A 111 11.16 3.58 -9.68
C ALA A 111 9.73 3.35 -10.21
N HIS A 112 9.47 2.11 -10.64
CA HIS A 112 8.12 1.66 -10.97
C HIS A 112 7.32 1.26 -9.73
N LEU A 113 8.00 1.12 -8.59
CA LEU A 113 7.44 0.81 -7.30
C LEU A 113 8.06 1.70 -6.23
N THR A 114 7.23 2.40 -5.45
CA THR A 114 7.68 3.02 -4.20
C THR A 114 7.00 2.32 -3.03
N VAL A 115 7.77 1.98 -2.00
CA VAL A 115 7.28 1.31 -0.79
C VAL A 115 7.39 2.28 0.40
N GLY A 116 6.26 2.76 0.87
CA GLY A 116 6.17 3.57 2.08
C GLY A 116 6.16 2.72 3.34
N VAL A 117 7.11 2.98 4.25
CA VAL A 117 7.22 2.29 5.55
C VAL A 117 7.14 3.25 6.76
N GLY A 118 6.74 4.49 6.51
CA GLY A 118 6.72 5.59 7.46
C GLY A 118 5.83 5.36 8.67
N ALA A 119 4.69 4.67 8.54
CA ALA A 119 3.83 4.32 9.68
C ALA A 119 4.57 3.43 10.71
N MET A 120 5.36 2.45 10.24
CA MET A 120 6.16 1.59 11.13
C MET A 120 7.30 2.36 11.79
N LYS A 121 7.97 3.24 11.02
CA LYS A 121 9.02 4.12 11.57
C LYS A 121 8.45 5.07 12.63
N GLN A 122 7.28 5.65 12.39
CA GLN A 122 6.60 6.49 13.36
C GLN A 122 6.28 5.71 14.64
N ARG A 123 5.74 4.49 14.52
CA ARG A 123 5.45 3.66 15.71
C ARG A 123 6.69 3.36 16.54
N LEU A 124 7.82 3.11 15.89
CA LEU A 124 9.11 2.95 16.57
C LEU A 124 9.48 4.20 17.37
N ASP A 125 9.36 5.36 16.75
CA ASP A 125 9.76 6.64 17.35
C ASP A 125 8.83 7.06 18.50
N ASP A 126 7.53 6.79 18.39
CA ASP A 126 6.52 7.27 19.33
C ASP A 126 6.31 6.35 20.54
N GLN A 127 6.57 5.03 20.43
CA GLN A 127 6.08 4.06 21.42
C GLN A 127 7.12 3.10 22.00
N ASP A 128 8.37 3.07 21.53
CA ASP A 128 9.41 2.05 21.91
C ASP A 128 8.91 0.58 21.82
N ALA A 129 7.75 0.36 21.19
CA ALA A 129 6.95 -0.87 21.26
C ALA A 129 6.51 -1.38 19.88
N CYS A 130 7.22 -0.99 18.82
CA CYS A 130 7.12 -1.74 17.57
C CYS A 130 7.68 -3.14 17.82
N PRO A 131 6.92 -4.21 17.57
CA PRO A 131 7.38 -5.58 17.85
C PRO A 131 8.69 -5.96 17.15
N LEU A 132 9.01 -5.31 16.03
CA LEU A 132 10.26 -5.54 15.29
C LEU A 132 11.49 -4.85 15.90
N GLY A 133 11.32 -3.77 16.67
CA GLY A 133 12.41 -2.85 16.98
C GLY A 133 13.02 -2.20 15.72
N SER A 134 14.05 -1.37 15.92
CA SER A 134 14.75 -0.68 14.82
C SER A 134 15.45 -1.66 13.88
N GLU A 135 16.13 -2.66 14.44
CA GLU A 135 16.86 -3.67 13.68
C GLU A 135 15.93 -4.53 12.81
N GLY A 136 14.82 -5.00 13.38
CA GLY A 136 13.85 -5.79 12.63
C GLY A 136 13.17 -4.99 11.52
N LEU A 137 12.93 -3.68 11.72
CA LEU A 137 12.42 -2.83 10.63
C LEU A 137 13.46 -2.70 9.51
N ASN A 138 14.73 -2.47 9.84
CA ASN A 138 15.79 -2.38 8.82
C ASN A 138 15.92 -3.68 8.03
N GLN A 139 15.92 -4.82 8.72
CA GLN A 139 15.97 -6.15 8.08
C GLN A 139 14.75 -6.41 7.19
N PHE A 140 13.54 -6.05 7.66
CA PHE A 140 12.32 -6.14 6.87
C PHE A 140 12.42 -5.30 5.59
N VAL A 141 12.82 -4.04 5.71
CA VAL A 141 12.96 -3.09 4.58
C VAL A 141 14.00 -3.57 3.58
N GLU A 142 15.16 -4.02 4.05
CA GLU A 142 16.23 -4.54 3.20
C GLU A 142 15.77 -5.79 2.45
N THR A 143 15.18 -6.75 3.15
CA THR A 143 14.66 -7.99 2.56
C THR A 143 13.58 -7.68 1.52
N LEU A 144 12.63 -6.82 1.87
CA LEU A 144 11.55 -6.39 0.98
C LEU A 144 12.09 -5.73 -0.30
N SER A 145 13.01 -4.78 -0.15
CA SER A 145 13.63 -4.08 -1.27
C SER A 145 14.37 -5.04 -2.20
N ASN A 146 15.20 -5.93 -1.64
CA ASN A 146 15.97 -6.89 -2.41
C ASN A 146 15.08 -7.87 -3.16
N GLN A 147 14.08 -8.46 -2.50
CA GLN A 147 13.18 -9.43 -3.12
C GLN A 147 12.33 -8.80 -4.24
N LEU A 148 11.81 -7.59 -4.02
CA LEU A 148 11.02 -6.90 -5.03
C LEU A 148 11.88 -6.42 -6.21
N ASN A 149 13.08 -5.88 -5.96
CA ASN A 149 14.02 -5.50 -7.02
C ASN A 149 14.39 -6.72 -7.87
N ASP A 150 14.69 -7.86 -7.26
CA ASP A 150 15.01 -9.10 -7.97
C ASP A 150 13.89 -9.53 -8.91
N VAL A 151 12.63 -9.46 -8.47
CA VAL A 151 11.46 -9.76 -9.30
C VAL A 151 11.37 -8.79 -10.47
N LEU A 152 11.48 -7.48 -10.22
CA LEU A 152 11.34 -6.48 -11.27
C LEU A 152 12.50 -6.50 -12.27
N LEU A 153 13.74 -6.74 -11.83
CA LEU A 153 14.92 -6.82 -12.69
C LEU A 153 14.84 -8.00 -13.66
N ARG A 154 14.43 -9.18 -13.17
CA ARG A 154 14.26 -10.39 -14.00
C ARG A 154 13.20 -10.19 -15.08
N GLU A 155 12.17 -9.40 -14.77
CA GLU A 155 10.99 -9.21 -15.62
C GLU A 155 11.11 -8.07 -16.63
N HIS A 156 12.07 -7.17 -16.42
CA HIS A 156 12.40 -6.11 -17.35
C HIS A 156 13.68 -6.40 -18.15
N GLY A 157 14.51 -7.34 -17.68
CA GLY A 157 15.83 -7.59 -18.22
C GLY A 157 16.77 -6.42 -17.91
N GLU A 158 18.02 -6.70 -17.56
CA GLU A 158 19.04 -5.71 -17.18
C GLU A 158 19.22 -4.55 -18.17
N LYS A 159 18.73 -4.70 -19.41
CA LYS A 159 18.95 -3.77 -20.53
C LYS A 159 17.83 -2.76 -20.80
N LYS A 160 16.61 -2.90 -20.25
CA LYS A 160 15.45 -2.06 -20.66
C LYS A 160 15.05 -0.94 -19.70
N LEU A 161 15.53 -0.91 -18.46
CA LEU A 161 15.09 0.10 -17.48
C LEU A 161 16.18 1.05 -16.98
N GLY A 162 17.37 1.04 -17.58
CA GLY A 162 18.47 1.88 -17.11
C GLY A 162 19.02 1.41 -15.76
N HIS A 163 20.19 1.90 -15.39
CA HIS A 163 20.92 1.50 -14.18
C HIS A 163 20.34 2.17 -12.92
N GLY A 164 19.07 1.93 -12.59
CA GLY A 164 18.39 2.48 -11.42
C GLY A 164 17.66 1.42 -10.60
N GLU A 165 17.50 1.69 -9.30
CA GLU A 165 16.63 0.88 -8.43
C GLU A 165 15.19 0.97 -8.94
N LEU A 166 14.57 -0.19 -9.22
CA LEU A 166 13.19 -0.27 -9.71
C LEU A 166 12.17 -0.14 -8.57
N VAL A 167 12.67 -0.32 -7.35
CA VAL A 167 11.96 -0.18 -6.09
C VAL A 167 12.62 0.91 -5.29
N GLU A 168 11.87 1.93 -4.90
CA GLU A 168 12.30 2.96 -3.97
C GLU A 168 11.66 2.74 -2.60
N ILE A 169 12.45 2.77 -1.52
CA ILE A 169 11.91 2.78 -0.16
C ILE A 169 11.69 4.24 0.27
N ALA A 170 10.45 4.58 0.61
CA ALA A 170 10.05 5.91 1.07
C ALA A 170 9.89 5.96 2.60
N MET A 171 10.66 6.84 3.22
CA MET A 171 10.65 7.11 4.66
C MET A 171 10.69 8.61 4.97
N PRO A 172 10.11 9.05 6.11
CA PRO A 172 10.21 10.45 6.54
C PRO A 172 11.66 10.91 6.72
N GLY A 173 11.97 12.16 6.32
CA GLY A 173 13.20 12.86 6.72
C GLY A 173 14.29 13.02 5.66
N LYS A 174 14.09 12.56 4.41
CA LYS A 174 15.13 12.65 3.34
C LYS A 174 14.67 13.35 2.06
N GLY A 175 13.94 14.48 2.17
CA GLY A 175 13.46 15.21 0.98
C GLY A 175 12.51 14.42 0.08
N GLN A 176 12.09 13.22 0.52
CA GLN A 176 11.14 12.37 -0.16
C GLN A 176 9.73 12.97 -0.05
N ASP A 177 8.94 12.74 -1.09
CA ASP A 177 7.55 13.13 -1.09
C ASP A 177 6.78 12.32 -0.05
N MET A 178 6.31 13.02 1.00
CA MET A 178 5.61 12.42 2.14
C MET A 178 4.38 11.61 1.71
N ARG A 179 3.81 11.89 0.53
CA ARG A 179 2.66 11.15 -0.01
C ARG A 179 2.97 9.67 -0.21
N PHE A 180 4.22 9.31 -0.51
CA PHE A 180 4.63 7.93 -0.75
C PHE A 180 5.13 7.21 0.49
N CYS A 181 5.33 7.92 1.60
CA CYS A 181 5.92 7.35 2.81
C CYS A 181 4.92 6.50 3.63
N GLY A 182 3.62 6.51 3.35
CA GLY A 182 2.64 5.85 4.22
C GLY A 182 2.53 6.52 5.59
N VAL A 183 2.71 7.85 5.64
CA VAL A 183 2.57 8.63 6.88
C VAL A 183 2.24 10.08 6.56
N CYS A 184 1.30 10.65 7.31
CA CYS A 184 0.91 12.04 7.19
C CYS A 184 1.85 12.94 8.01
N LYS A 185 2.11 14.17 7.54
CA LYS A 185 2.94 15.13 8.27
C LYS A 185 2.17 15.78 9.41
N GLU A 186 0.88 15.97 9.21
CA GLU A 186 -0.06 16.53 10.16
C GLU A 186 -0.31 15.55 11.31
N ARG A 187 -0.07 15.99 12.55
CA ARG A 187 -0.20 15.14 13.75
C ARG A 187 -1.64 14.71 14.04
N ASP A 188 -2.61 15.45 13.54
CA ASP A 188 -4.03 15.19 13.75
C ASP A 188 -4.65 14.32 12.65
N ARG A 189 -3.88 13.89 11.64
CA ARG A 189 -4.36 13.09 10.53
C ARG A 189 -3.57 11.80 10.35
N CYS A 190 -4.25 10.78 9.84
CA CYS A 190 -3.69 9.46 9.62
C CYS A 190 -3.97 8.96 8.20
N THR A 191 -2.94 8.41 7.56
CA THR A 191 -3.06 7.51 6.40
C THR A 191 -3.61 6.15 6.83
N GLN A 192 -4.02 5.32 5.87
CA GLN A 192 -4.50 3.95 6.09
C GLN A 192 -3.45 3.09 6.80
N THR A 193 -2.20 3.17 6.37
CA THR A 193 -1.07 2.46 7.00
C THR A 193 -0.82 2.91 8.44
N GLN A 194 -0.93 4.22 8.74
CA GLN A 194 -0.93 4.72 10.12
C GLN A 194 -2.11 4.18 10.92
N VAL A 195 -3.33 4.15 10.35
CA VAL A 195 -4.51 3.59 11.01
C VAL A 195 -4.30 2.11 11.34
N ALA A 196 -3.79 1.31 10.41
CA ALA A 196 -3.51 -0.11 10.62
C ALA A 196 -2.55 -0.32 11.81
N VAL A 197 -1.43 0.39 11.82
CA VAL A 197 -0.35 0.17 12.80
C VAL A 197 -0.62 0.84 14.15
N LEU A 198 -1.07 2.09 14.16
CA LEU A 198 -1.21 2.91 15.37
C LEU A 198 -2.57 2.73 16.07
N HIS A 199 -3.63 2.39 15.32
CA HIS A 199 -4.99 2.36 15.86
C HIS A 199 -5.64 0.97 15.84
N VAL A 200 -5.32 0.11 14.86
CA VAL A 200 -5.86 -1.26 14.80
C VAL A 200 -4.92 -2.27 15.47
N GLY A 201 -3.62 -2.01 15.43
CA GLY A 201 -2.59 -2.83 16.08
C GLY A 201 -1.91 -3.84 15.16
N PHE A 202 -1.91 -3.61 13.83
CA PHE A 202 -1.15 -4.44 12.90
C PHE A 202 0.34 -4.44 13.25
N THR A 203 1.01 -5.58 13.08
CA THR A 203 2.46 -5.70 13.32
C THR A 203 3.25 -4.95 12.26
N LEU A 204 2.90 -5.16 10.99
CA LEU A 204 3.53 -4.55 9.83
C LEU A 204 2.49 -3.82 8.98
N ALA A 205 2.87 -2.68 8.41
CA ALA A 205 2.11 -2.07 7.33
C ALA A 205 3.02 -1.36 6.32
N ILE A 206 2.70 -1.53 5.05
CA ILE A 206 3.37 -0.82 3.95
C ILE A 206 2.36 -0.15 3.04
N GLN A 207 2.78 0.96 2.42
CA GLN A 207 2.10 1.59 1.29
C GLN A 207 2.83 1.21 0.00
N LEU A 208 2.14 0.64 -0.97
CA LEU A 208 2.68 0.33 -2.29
C LEU A 208 2.16 1.34 -3.30
N GLU A 209 3.08 2.10 -3.89
CA GLU A 209 2.81 3.05 -4.96
C GLU A 209 3.28 2.45 -6.28
N ILE A 210 2.33 1.94 -7.07
CA ILE A 210 2.65 1.10 -8.21
C ILE A 210 2.35 1.85 -9.51
N SER A 211 3.35 1.96 -10.37
CA SER A 211 3.24 2.65 -11.66
C SER A 211 2.12 2.05 -12.52
N LYS A 212 1.52 2.84 -13.40
CA LYS A 212 0.45 2.38 -14.31
C LYS A 212 0.89 1.16 -15.13
N THR A 213 2.09 1.21 -15.70
CA THR A 213 2.68 0.12 -16.49
C THR A 213 2.88 -1.14 -15.66
N LEU A 214 3.45 -1.03 -14.44
CA LEU A 214 3.67 -2.19 -13.58
C LEU A 214 2.34 -2.81 -13.10
N ARG A 215 1.34 -1.99 -12.72
CA ARG A 215 -0.01 -2.48 -12.37
C ARG A 215 -0.64 -3.27 -13.51
N ALA A 216 -0.58 -2.73 -14.74
CA ALA A 216 -1.15 -3.41 -15.90
C ALA A 216 -0.46 -4.75 -16.18
N ARG A 217 0.86 -4.84 -15.98
CA ARG A 217 1.60 -6.09 -16.10
C ARG A 217 1.23 -7.09 -15.00
N LEU A 218 1.24 -6.69 -13.73
CA LEU A 218 0.87 -7.54 -12.60
C LEU A 218 -0.53 -8.14 -12.76
N VAL A 219 -1.49 -7.38 -13.29
CA VAL A 219 -2.84 -7.87 -13.57
C VAL A 219 -2.86 -8.91 -14.70
N LYS A 220 -2.07 -8.73 -15.76
CA LYS A 220 -2.10 -9.61 -16.94
C LYS A 220 -1.22 -10.86 -16.80
N ASP A 221 -0.13 -10.76 -16.05
CA ASP A 221 0.88 -11.81 -15.92
C ASP A 221 0.78 -12.48 -14.54
N ALA A 222 0.18 -13.67 -14.52
CA ALA A 222 -0.01 -14.44 -13.29
C ALA A 222 1.31 -14.92 -12.67
N LEU A 223 2.35 -15.16 -13.48
CA LEU A 223 3.65 -15.60 -12.97
C LEU A 223 4.39 -14.44 -12.31
N LEU A 224 4.41 -13.27 -12.94
CA LEU A 224 4.95 -12.05 -12.35
C LEU A 224 4.22 -11.70 -11.06
N LEU A 225 2.89 -11.74 -11.04
CA LEU A 225 2.11 -11.50 -9.80
C LEU A 225 2.52 -12.48 -8.70
N ARG A 226 2.61 -13.78 -9.02
CA ARG A 226 2.96 -14.80 -8.04
C ARG A 226 4.33 -14.54 -7.44
N ARG A 227 5.33 -14.24 -8.27
CA ARG A 227 6.69 -13.89 -7.84
C ARG A 227 6.71 -12.64 -6.96
N PHE A 228 5.95 -11.61 -7.36
CA PHE A 228 5.82 -10.37 -6.59
C PHE A 228 5.21 -10.63 -5.20
N VAL A 229 4.15 -11.43 -5.14
CA VAL A 229 3.51 -11.82 -3.88
C VAL A 229 4.42 -12.71 -3.02
N ASP A 230 5.15 -13.63 -3.63
CA ASP A 230 6.11 -14.47 -2.91
C ASP A 230 7.26 -13.62 -2.33
N ALA A 231 7.70 -12.56 -3.02
CA ALA A 231 8.65 -11.57 -2.49
C ALA A 231 8.09 -10.84 -1.26
N LEU A 232 6.82 -10.41 -1.29
CA LEU A 232 6.14 -9.82 -0.12
C LEU A 232 6.06 -10.80 1.05
N ARG A 233 5.74 -12.07 0.78
CA ARG A 233 5.66 -13.11 1.80
C ARG A 233 7.01 -13.40 2.44
N LEU A 234 8.07 -13.47 1.63
CA LEU A 234 9.43 -13.73 2.13
C LEU A 234 9.94 -12.60 3.03
N ALA A 235 9.59 -11.35 2.73
CA ALA A 235 9.94 -10.23 3.61
C ALA A 235 9.17 -10.24 4.94
N TRP A 236 7.96 -10.81 4.95
CA TRP A 236 7.12 -10.90 6.15
C TRP A 236 7.58 -12.00 7.13
N GLN A 237 8.23 -13.07 6.65
CA GLN A 237 8.69 -14.21 7.45
C GLN A 237 10.00 -13.94 8.19
#